data_AF-A0A2P9APD6-F1
#
_entry.id   AF-A0A2P9APD6-F1
#
_cell.length_a   1.000
_cell.length_b   1.000
_cell.length_c   1.000
_cell.angle_alpha   90.00
_cell.angle_beta   90.00
_cell.angle_gamma   90.00
#
_symmetry.space_group_name_H-M   'P 1'
#
loop_
_entity.id
_entity.type
_entity.pdbx_description
1 polymer ?
#
loop_
_entity_poly.entity_id
_entity_poly.type
_entity_poly.pdbx_seq_one_letter_code
_entity_poly.pdbx_strand_id
1 'polypeptide(L)'
;MLARTPFTEIEIEGVGTYRLPNQWQAHRLRRLRGEKRHTAVLASGAGMTVRQFMKLTAALQAEVHKAYLALMSPANVAADREPAETRALPRGHLSIDQKLAIGRRLLQAKASLPHGHFGPWLEQQKGLSLSMAQQCMALARAYKQDKQAA
;
A
#
# COMPACT_ATOMS: atom_id res chain seq x y z
N MET A 1 14.26 22.98 21.08
CA MET A 1 13.34 22.62 19.99
C MET A 1 13.35 21.10 19.86
N LEU A 2 12.39 20.40 20.46
CA LEU A 2 12.29 18.94 20.35
C LEU A 2 11.76 18.59 18.97
N ALA A 3 12.52 17.81 18.21
CA ALA A 3 12.07 17.22 16.95
C ALA A 3 10.80 16.42 17.23
N ARG A 4 9.65 16.95 16.78
CA ARG A 4 8.35 16.32 16.95
C ARG A 4 8.31 15.14 15.98
N THR A 5 8.65 13.93 16.45
CA THR A 5 8.34 12.71 15.72
C THR A 5 6.85 12.74 15.37
N PRO A 6 6.46 12.51 14.11
CA PRO A 6 5.05 12.42 13.75
C PRO A 6 4.43 11.28 14.57
N PHE A 7 3.35 11.55 15.30
CA PHE A 7 2.59 10.49 15.95
C PHE A 7 1.85 9.72 14.84
N THR A 8 2.15 8.43 14.69
CA THR A 8 1.52 7.54 13.69
C THR A 8 0.27 6.85 14.23
N GLU A 9 0.05 6.93 15.54
CA GLU A 9 -0.99 6.24 16.29
C GLU A 9 -1.56 7.15 17.38
N ILE A 10 -2.86 7.03 17.67
CA ILE A 10 -3.57 7.78 18.72
C ILE A 10 -4.42 6.81 19.53
N GLU A 11 -4.26 6.80 20.85
CA GLU A 11 -5.10 6.01 21.75
C GLU A 11 -6.46 6.67 21.97
N ILE A 12 -7.53 5.89 21.86
CA ILE A 12 -8.91 6.32 22.05
C ILE A 12 -9.53 5.48 23.15
N GLU A 13 -10.00 6.13 24.21
CA GLU A 13 -10.64 5.46 25.33
C GLU A 13 -11.88 4.68 24.88
N GLY A 14 -11.98 3.41 25.27
CA GLY A 14 -13.09 2.51 24.90
C GLY A 14 -13.07 1.99 23.46
N VAL A 15 -12.10 2.39 22.63
CA VAL A 15 -11.93 1.91 21.24
C VAL A 15 -10.56 1.25 21.03
N GLY A 16 -9.52 1.71 21.71
CA GLY A 16 -8.14 1.28 21.55
C GLY A 16 -7.35 2.21 20.63
N THR A 17 -6.27 1.69 20.04
CA THR A 17 -5.36 2.49 19.21
C THR A 17 -5.89 2.69 17.80
N TYR A 18 -6.01 3.95 17.39
CA TYR A 18 -6.28 4.34 16.01
C TYR A 18 -4.97 4.57 15.24
N ARG A 19 -4.87 3.95 14.08
CA ARG A 19 -3.77 4.15 13.13
C ARG A 19 -4.31 4.37 11.73
N LEU A 20 -3.60 5.15 10.91
CA LEU A 20 -4.02 5.30 9.51
C LEU A 20 -3.94 3.94 8.79
N PRO A 21 -4.90 3.64 7.89
CA PRO A 21 -4.82 2.42 7.10
C PRO A 21 -3.50 2.39 6.32
N ASN A 22 -2.79 1.27 6.41
CA ASN A 22 -1.57 1.10 5.64
C ASN A 22 -1.89 1.12 4.13
N GLN A 23 -0.86 1.24 3.29
CA GLN A 23 -1.02 1.35 1.84
C GLN A 23 -1.86 0.23 1.20
N TRP A 24 -1.81 -0.98 1.76
CA TRP A 24 -2.58 -2.13 1.27
C TRP A 24 -4.07 -1.97 1.58
N GLN A 25 -4.38 -1.60 2.81
CA GLN A 25 -5.74 -1.30 3.24
C GLN A 25 -6.28 -0.09 2.46
N ALA A 26 -5.47 0.96 2.29
CA ALA A 26 -5.83 2.15 1.52
C ALA A 26 -6.17 1.80 0.06
N HIS A 27 -5.40 0.93 -0.60
CA HIS A 27 -5.72 0.48 -1.96
C HIS A 27 -7.05 -0.29 -2.03
N ARG A 28 -7.32 -1.18 -1.08
CA ARG A 28 -8.62 -1.87 -1.00
C ARG A 28 -9.78 -0.88 -0.80
N LEU A 29 -9.58 0.13 0.06
CA LEU A 29 -10.56 1.18 0.36
C LEU A 29 -10.82 2.11 -0.84
N ARG A 30 -9.85 2.29 -1.75
CA ARG A 30 -10.04 3.07 -2.99
C ARG A 30 -11.09 2.48 -3.94
N ARG A 31 -11.51 1.22 -3.76
CA ARG A 31 -12.62 0.63 -4.51
C ARG A 31 -13.99 1.16 -4.06
N LEU A 32 -14.07 1.67 -2.84
CA LEU A 32 -15.28 2.28 -2.29
C LEU A 32 -15.36 3.77 -2.71
N ARG A 33 -16.57 4.34 -2.65
CA ARG A 33 -16.87 5.72 -3.03
C ARG A 33 -17.64 6.43 -1.92
N GLY A 34 -17.46 7.75 -1.85
CA GLY A 34 -18.20 8.63 -0.94
C GLY A 34 -18.09 8.24 0.53
N GLU A 35 -19.19 8.42 1.25
CA GLU A 35 -19.30 8.16 2.70
C GLU A 35 -18.92 6.73 3.08
N LYS A 36 -19.31 5.74 2.28
CA LYS A 36 -18.96 4.32 2.51
C LYS A 36 -17.45 4.10 2.59
N ARG A 37 -16.67 4.86 1.81
CA ARG A 37 -15.21 4.84 1.88
C ARG A 37 -14.72 5.47 3.19
N HIS A 38 -15.28 6.62 3.56
CA HIS A 38 -14.90 7.33 4.79
C HIS A 38 -15.14 6.47 6.03
N THR A 39 -16.34 5.92 6.19
CA THR A 39 -16.65 5.00 7.29
C THR A 39 -15.71 3.79 7.32
N ALA A 40 -15.40 3.22 6.15
CA ALA A 40 -14.50 2.08 6.08
C ALA A 40 -13.05 2.43 6.45
N VAL A 41 -12.61 3.67 6.20
CA VAL A 41 -11.31 4.19 6.67
C VAL A 41 -11.28 4.30 8.18
N LEU A 42 -12.32 4.88 8.78
CA LEU A 42 -12.45 5.00 10.24
C LEU A 42 -12.47 3.62 10.92
N ALA A 43 -13.30 2.70 10.43
CA ALA A 43 -13.36 1.35 10.97
C ALA A 43 -12.03 0.59 10.85
N SER A 44 -11.40 0.66 9.67
CA SER A 44 -10.12 -0.05 9.42
C SER A 44 -8.99 0.49 10.28
N GLY A 45 -8.94 1.81 10.50
CA GLY A 45 -7.91 2.44 11.32
C GLY A 45 -8.06 2.11 12.81
N ALA A 46 -9.28 1.88 13.28
CA ALA A 46 -9.58 1.41 14.62
C ALA A 46 -9.52 -0.14 14.75
N GLY A 47 -9.02 -0.85 13.74
CA GLY A 47 -8.86 -2.31 13.79
C GLY A 47 -10.16 -3.12 13.80
N MET A 48 -11.29 -2.53 13.39
CA MET A 48 -12.61 -3.17 13.46
C MET A 48 -13.35 -3.18 12.13
N THR A 49 -14.42 -3.98 12.06
CA THR A 49 -15.30 -4.02 10.89
C THR A 49 -16.21 -2.80 10.85
N VAL A 50 -16.70 -2.43 9.66
CA VAL A 50 -17.72 -1.36 9.51
C VAL A 50 -18.96 -1.66 10.36
N ARG A 51 -19.36 -2.94 10.47
CA ARG A 51 -20.50 -3.34 11.30
C ARG A 51 -20.26 -3.11 12.80
N GLN A 52 -19.03 -3.32 13.28
CA GLN A 52 -18.67 -3.02 14.67
C GLN A 52 -18.59 -1.51 14.89
N PHE A 53 -18.00 -0.77 13.95
CA PHE A 53 -17.93 0.69 14.01
C PHE A 53 -19.31 1.34 14.12
N MET A 54 -20.29 0.87 13.35
CA MET A 54 -21.67 1.37 13.42
C MET A 54 -22.40 1.06 14.73
N LYS A 55 -21.88 0.15 15.56
CA LYS A 55 -22.41 -0.11 16.91
C LYS A 55 -21.83 0.83 17.97
N LEU A 56 -20.79 1.58 17.66
CA LEU A 56 -20.22 2.56 18.58
C LEU A 56 -21.22 3.70 18.82
N THR A 57 -21.18 4.28 20.02
CA THR A 57 -21.93 5.50 20.32
C THR A 57 -21.45 6.64 19.44
N ALA A 58 -22.32 7.63 19.19
CA ALA A 58 -21.96 8.79 18.38
C ALA A 58 -20.73 9.55 18.92
N ALA A 59 -20.56 9.56 20.25
CA ALA A 59 -19.38 10.13 20.91
C ALA A 59 -18.09 9.41 20.52
N LEU A 60 -18.07 8.06 20.59
CA LEU A 60 -16.89 7.28 20.22
C LEU A 60 -16.60 7.36 18.72
N GLN A 61 -17.63 7.41 17.87
CA GLN A 61 -17.43 7.64 16.43
C GLN A 61 -16.80 9.01 16.15
N ALA A 62 -17.19 10.04 16.90
CA ALA A 62 -16.60 11.37 16.80
C ALA A 62 -15.14 11.40 17.26
N GLU A 63 -14.78 10.69 18.33
CA GLU A 63 -13.38 10.57 18.78
C GLU A 63 -12.50 9.86 17.75
N VAL A 64 -12.98 8.77 17.14
CA VAL A 64 -12.28 8.11 16.03
C VAL A 64 -12.11 9.06 14.84
N HIS A 65 -13.11 9.86 14.53
CA HIS A 65 -13.02 10.84 13.46
C HIS A 65 -12.02 11.96 13.77
N LYS A 66 -11.96 12.45 15.02
CA LYS A 66 -10.95 13.42 15.47
C LYS A 66 -9.54 12.86 15.34
N ALA A 67 -9.32 11.61 15.78
CA ALA A 67 -8.03 10.93 15.64
C ALA A 67 -7.60 10.81 14.17
N TYR A 68 -8.53 10.44 13.28
CA TYR A 68 -8.27 10.43 11.84
C TYR A 68 -7.83 11.79 11.30
N LEU A 69 -8.54 12.87 11.66
CA LEU A 69 -8.20 14.23 11.21
C LEU A 69 -6.84 14.69 11.76
N ALA A 70 -6.52 14.35 13.01
CA ALA A 70 -5.23 14.65 13.61
C ALA A 70 -4.08 13.96 12.88
N LEU A 71 -4.23 12.67 12.54
CA LEU A 71 -3.21 11.92 11.78
C LEU A 71 -3.10 12.38 10.32
N MET A 72 -4.21 12.78 9.68
CA MET A 72 -4.23 13.31 8.31
C MET A 72 -3.73 14.76 8.20
N SER A 73 -3.47 15.44 9.32
CA SER A 73 -2.95 16.80 9.34
C SER A 73 -1.63 16.89 8.54
N PRO A 74 -1.42 17.94 7.73
CA PRO A 74 -0.20 18.12 6.94
C PRO A 74 1.10 18.03 7.75
N ALA A 75 1.04 18.39 9.04
CA ALA A 75 2.16 18.29 9.98
C ALA A 75 2.64 16.84 10.20
N ASN A 76 1.77 15.84 10.04
CA ASN A 76 2.09 14.42 10.23
C ASN A 76 2.36 13.72 8.89
N VAL A 77 1.68 14.12 7.80
CA VAL A 77 1.80 13.48 6.48
C VAL A 77 3.14 13.81 5.77
N ALA A 78 3.74 14.97 6.05
CA ALA A 78 5.01 15.37 5.44
C ALA A 78 6.23 14.56 5.91
N ALA A 79 6.14 13.94 7.09
CA ALA A 79 7.27 13.29 7.75
C ALA A 79 7.44 11.80 7.39
N ASP A 80 6.41 11.15 6.82
CA ASP A 80 6.36 9.69 6.63
C ASP A 80 6.58 9.25 5.17
N ARG A 81 7.00 10.18 4.30
CA ARG A 81 7.32 9.86 2.91
C ARG A 81 8.78 9.44 2.77
N GLU A 82 9.19 8.42 3.53
CA GLU A 82 10.39 7.68 3.15
C GLU A 82 10.12 7.06 1.77
N PRO A 83 10.86 7.45 0.73
CA PRO A 83 10.69 6.85 -0.58
C PRO A 83 11.13 5.40 -0.43
N ALA A 84 10.15 4.47 -0.41
CA ALA A 84 10.41 3.05 -0.66
C ALA A 84 11.47 2.98 -1.74
N GLU A 85 12.62 2.34 -1.49
CA GLU A 85 13.83 2.37 -2.32
C GLU A 85 13.52 2.06 -3.79
N THR A 86 13.02 3.07 -4.50
CA THR A 86 12.57 2.96 -5.88
C THR A 86 13.84 3.06 -6.70
N ARG A 87 14.47 1.91 -6.95
CA ARG A 87 15.50 1.82 -7.98
C ARG A 87 14.84 2.22 -9.30
N ALA A 88 15.10 3.47 -9.70
CA ALA A 88 14.60 4.03 -10.93
C ALA A 88 15.04 3.12 -12.08
N LEU A 89 14.07 2.56 -12.82
CA LEU A 89 14.39 1.80 -14.01
C LEU A 89 14.91 2.76 -15.09
N PRO A 90 15.89 2.32 -15.90
CA PRO A 90 16.41 3.13 -16.98
C PRO A 90 15.27 3.51 -17.94
N ARG A 91 15.13 4.81 -18.23
CA ARG A 91 14.19 5.30 -19.25
C ARG A 91 14.79 5.00 -20.63
N GLY A 92 14.08 4.25 -21.48
CA GLY A 92 14.52 3.91 -22.83
C GLY A 92 14.08 2.51 -23.29
N HIS A 93 14.53 2.10 -24.48
CA HIS A 93 14.25 0.75 -25.00
C HIS A 93 15.08 -0.28 -24.22
N LEU A 94 14.42 -1.09 -23.38
CA LEU A 94 15.08 -2.14 -22.62
C LEU A 94 15.54 -3.26 -23.57
N SER A 95 16.79 -3.72 -23.41
CA SER A 95 17.28 -4.92 -24.09
C SER A 95 16.55 -6.18 -23.59
N ILE A 96 16.63 -7.28 -24.33
CA ILE A 96 16.02 -8.56 -23.95
C ILE A 96 16.57 -9.04 -22.59
N ASP A 97 17.89 -8.93 -22.38
CA ASP A 97 18.54 -9.30 -21.11
C ASP A 97 18.07 -8.45 -19.93
N GLN A 98 17.88 -7.15 -20.17
CA GLN A 98 17.32 -6.25 -19.15
C GLN A 98 15.87 -6.62 -18.81
N LYS A 99 15.04 -6.95 -19.81
CA LYS A 99 13.67 -7.43 -19.60
C LYS A 99 13.65 -8.76 -18.84
N LEU A 100 14.58 -9.67 -19.13
CA LEU A 100 14.73 -10.94 -18.39
C LEU A 100 15.13 -10.70 -16.93
N ALA A 101 16.11 -9.83 -16.67
CA ALA A 101 16.56 -9.50 -15.33
C ALA A 101 15.43 -8.85 -14.51
N ILE A 102 14.70 -7.90 -15.10
CA ILE A 102 13.51 -7.28 -14.49
C ILE A 102 12.45 -8.35 -14.23
N GLY A 103 12.14 -9.20 -15.21
CA GLY A 103 11.14 -10.27 -15.08
C GLY A 103 11.45 -11.25 -13.95
N ARG A 104 12.71 -11.68 -13.81
CA ARG A 104 13.16 -12.56 -12.72
C ARG A 104 12.99 -11.89 -11.35
N ARG A 105 13.41 -10.62 -11.23
CA ARG A 105 13.23 -9.83 -10.00
C ARG A 105 11.76 -9.70 -9.63
N LEU A 106 10.89 -9.42 -10.60
CA LEU A 106 9.45 -9.28 -10.39
C LEU A 106 8.81 -10.59 -9.94
N LEU A 107 9.23 -11.73 -10.49
CA LEU A 107 8.76 -13.05 -10.06
C LEU A 107 9.19 -13.37 -8.63
N GLN A 108 10.42 -13.02 -8.25
CA GLN A 108 10.93 -13.22 -6.90
C GLN A 108 10.18 -12.33 -5.89
N ALA A 109 10.00 -11.05 -6.20
CA ALA A 109 9.20 -10.13 -5.38
C ALA A 109 7.74 -10.58 -5.26
N LYS A 110 7.14 -11.09 -6.36
CA LYS A 110 5.79 -11.66 -6.33
C LYS A 110 5.67 -12.87 -5.43
N ALA A 111 6.70 -13.72 -5.37
CA ALA A 111 6.71 -14.92 -4.52
C ALA A 111 6.87 -14.58 -3.03
N SER A 112 7.58 -13.51 -2.69
CA SER A 112 7.73 -13.04 -1.31
C SER A 112 6.55 -12.24 -0.78
N LEU A 113 5.64 -11.79 -1.66
CA LEU A 113 4.50 -10.96 -1.28
C LEU A 113 3.24 -11.83 -1.02
N PRO A 114 2.44 -11.50 0.00
CA PRO A 114 1.14 -12.12 0.21
C PRO A 114 0.22 -11.95 -1.01
N HIS A 115 -0.73 -12.88 -1.15
CA HIS A 115 -1.68 -12.84 -2.26
C HIS A 115 -2.44 -11.49 -2.30
N GLY A 116 -2.52 -10.87 -3.48
CA GLY A 116 -3.16 -9.57 -3.68
C GLY A 116 -2.27 -8.34 -3.42
N HIS A 117 -1.06 -8.49 -2.86
CA HIS A 117 -0.15 -7.37 -2.57
C HIS A 117 0.77 -7.02 -3.75
N PHE A 118 0.85 -7.86 -4.79
CA PHE A 118 1.76 -7.60 -5.91
C PHE A 118 1.37 -6.37 -6.76
N GLY A 119 0.08 -6.15 -6.99
CA GLY A 119 -0.41 -5.02 -7.79
C GLY A 119 -0.04 -3.65 -7.20
N PRO A 120 -0.44 -3.35 -5.94
CA PRO A 120 -0.10 -2.05 -5.35
C PRO A 120 1.40 -1.90 -5.08
N TRP A 121 2.16 -3.00 -4.94
CA TRP A 121 3.63 -2.96 -4.89
C TRP A 121 4.23 -2.46 -6.22
N LEU A 122 3.70 -2.92 -7.35
CA LEU A 122 4.14 -2.51 -8.68
C LEU A 122 3.91 -1.01 -8.93
N GLU A 123 2.78 -0.47 -8.49
CA GLU A 123 2.43 0.95 -8.68
C GLU A 123 3.43 1.91 -7.99
N GLN A 124 4.15 1.43 -6.98
CA GLN A 124 5.19 2.22 -6.29
C GLN A 124 6.50 2.26 -7.08
N GLN A 125 6.74 1.30 -7.97
CA GLN A 125 7.98 1.23 -8.73
C GLN A 125 8.03 2.32 -9.79
N LYS A 126 8.86 3.34 -9.58
CA LYS A 126 9.05 4.43 -10.54
C LYS A 126 9.54 3.89 -11.89
N GLY A 127 8.79 4.17 -12.95
CA GLY A 127 9.14 3.82 -14.32
C GLY A 127 8.71 2.41 -14.76
N LEU A 128 7.92 1.69 -13.96
CA LEU A 128 7.39 0.38 -14.34
C LEU A 128 5.86 0.44 -14.51
N SER A 129 5.37 0.29 -15.74
CA SER A 129 3.93 0.11 -15.98
C SER A 129 3.52 -1.34 -15.73
N LEU A 130 2.23 -1.55 -15.41
CA LEU A 130 1.67 -2.91 -15.22
C LEU A 130 1.88 -3.79 -16.46
N SER A 131 1.65 -3.23 -17.65
CA SER A 131 1.85 -3.94 -18.93
C SER A 131 3.32 -4.33 -19.13
N MET A 132 4.27 -3.41 -18.85
CA MET A 132 5.69 -3.70 -18.95
C MET A 132 6.15 -4.77 -17.96
N ALA A 133 5.64 -4.73 -16.73
CA ALA A 133 5.89 -5.76 -15.72
C ALA A 133 5.41 -7.14 -16.19
N GLN A 134 4.19 -7.22 -16.72
CA GLN A 134 3.61 -8.47 -17.25
C GLN A 134 4.44 -9.03 -18.41
N GLN A 135 4.83 -8.19 -19.37
CA GLN A 135 5.67 -8.58 -20.50
C GLN A 135 7.02 -9.15 -20.05
N CYS A 136 7.72 -8.48 -19.13
CA CYS A 136 9.01 -8.95 -18.61
C CYS A 136 8.88 -10.27 -17.85
N MET A 137 7.84 -10.42 -17.04
CA MET A 137 7.58 -11.66 -16.29
C MET A 137 7.20 -12.83 -17.21
N ALA A 138 6.44 -12.58 -18.28
CA ALA A 138 6.10 -13.60 -19.27
C ALA A 138 7.36 -14.09 -20.00
N LEU A 139 8.22 -13.16 -20.43
CA LEU A 139 9.52 -13.47 -21.04
C LEU A 139 10.41 -14.32 -20.12
N ALA A 140 10.51 -13.95 -18.84
CA ALA A 140 11.29 -14.70 -17.86
C ALA A 140 10.74 -16.10 -17.56
N ARG A 141 9.41 -16.27 -17.62
CA ARG A 141 8.76 -17.59 -17.47
C ARG A 141 9.03 -18.49 -18.67
N ALA A 142 8.88 -17.97 -19.89
CA ALA A 142 9.15 -18.71 -21.12
C ALA A 142 10.61 -19.19 -21.15
N TYR A 143 11.57 -18.31 -20.86
CA TYR A 143 12.99 -18.67 -20.82
C TYR A 143 13.31 -19.73 -19.75
N LYS A 144 12.60 -19.74 -18.62
CA LYS A 144 12.76 -20.79 -17.59
C LYS A 144 12.24 -22.14 -18.08
N GLN A 145 11.13 -22.16 -18.83
CA GLN A 145 10.55 -23.38 -19.40
C GLN A 145 11.45 -23.96 -20.49
N ASP A 146 11.98 -23.13 -21.39
CA ASP A 146 12.91 -23.57 -22.44
C ASP A 146 14.18 -24.21 -21.86
N LYS A 147 14.73 -23.65 -20.78
CA LYS A 147 15.91 -24.22 -20.09
C LYS A 147 15.61 -25.50 -19.30
N GLN A 148 14.35 -25.77 -18.95
CA GLN A 148 13.95 -27.01 -18.28
C GLN A 148 13.62 -28.14 -19.25
N ALA A 149 13.36 -27.80 -20.52
CA ALA A 149 13.05 -28.74 -21.59
C ALA A 149 14.27 -29.11 -22.46
N ALA A 150 15.39 -28.40 -22.31
CA ALA A 150 16.69 -28.68 -22.93
C ALA A 150 17.64 -29.37 -21.95
#